data_AF-A0A2D3T0S7-F1
#
_entry.id   AF-A0A2D3T0S7-F1
#
_cell.length_a   1.000
_cell.length_b   1.000
_cell.length_c   1.000
_cell.angle_alpha   90.00
_cell.angle_beta   90.00
_cell.angle_gamma   90.00
#
_symmetry.space_group_name_H-M   'P 1'
#
loop_
_entity.id
_entity.type
_entity.pdbx_description
1 polymer ?
#
loop_
_entity_poly.entity_id
_entity_poly.type
_entity_poly.pdbx_seq_one_letter_code
_entity_poly.pdbx_strand_id
1 'polypeptide(L)'
;MRVKMKIKKLFWLGLIFSSITQAQEDFSFFPLSQHYSSCQMRLLADQSIQISFSVNFKKNLFDLKNIDTHRFMKISPSELSLYLFFYHLDGSPDHHINLSGIQNISFNGMTEFYITPYINNMYQVILKKNPEFSSEQYHVQLTLLPNTLKRLSVGIAIGAILKDSHQKKWHLIDHQGISFGASGQSCEPFYPKNPQAPVPLKIDPKFKLSSTLWKLKKVNLDKLREKTDSGTGLKAEFMNTTQNKFCVNYVSLGTVARKYRVSARNQNGLDITGQFFQLKEEKENQLIHYKMDFYHEGPTKNDFSLPNGHQQIHLKKNDENPITQMCWAPDITLFSSESTDQGNYSDVLHFVITPYLEE
;
A
#
# COMPACT_ATOMS: atom_id res chain seq x y z
N MET A 1 2.50 87.86 5.38
CA MET A 1 2.64 87.45 6.80
C MET A 1 1.90 86.13 6.97
N ARG A 2 2.50 85.16 7.70
CA ARG A 2 2.00 83.81 8.05
C ARG A 2 0.54 83.87 8.57
N VAL A 3 -0.31 82.84 8.57
CA VAL A 3 -0.13 81.42 8.95
C VAL A 3 -1.27 80.57 8.33
N LYS A 4 -0.93 79.32 8.01
CA LYS A 4 -1.78 78.18 7.63
C LYS A 4 -2.96 77.89 8.60
N MET A 5 -4.06 77.34 8.07
CA MET A 5 -4.60 76.12 8.69
C MET A 5 -5.30 75.21 7.67
N LYS A 6 -4.84 73.95 7.65
CA LYS A 6 -5.31 72.84 6.84
C LYS A 6 -6.67 72.35 7.38
N ILE A 7 -7.64 72.14 6.50
CA ILE A 7 -8.77 71.24 6.78
C ILE A 7 -8.69 70.11 5.75
N LYS A 8 -8.31 68.92 6.24
CA LYS A 8 -8.22 67.69 5.47
C LYS A 8 -9.63 67.28 5.03
N LYS A 9 -9.82 67.06 3.73
CA LYS A 9 -11.00 66.35 3.21
C LYS A 9 -11.04 64.96 3.83
N LEU A 10 -12.04 64.72 4.67
CA LEU A 10 -12.38 63.45 5.27
C LEU A 10 -13.03 62.60 4.16
N PHE A 11 -12.27 61.70 3.56
CA PHE A 11 -12.77 60.69 2.63
C PHE A 11 -13.55 59.66 3.46
N TRP A 12 -14.88 59.69 3.39
CA TRP A 12 -15.75 58.63 3.88
C TRP A 12 -15.54 57.39 2.98
N LEU A 13 -14.58 56.52 3.33
CA LEU A 13 -14.59 55.14 2.89
C LEU A 13 -15.64 54.39 3.72
N GLY A 14 -16.84 54.23 3.17
CA GLY A 14 -17.77 53.22 3.61
C GLY A 14 -17.18 51.85 3.33
N LEU A 15 -16.52 51.26 4.32
CA LEU A 15 -16.18 49.84 4.36
C LEU A 15 -17.49 49.06 4.50
N ILE A 16 -18.10 48.73 3.37
CA ILE A 16 -19.05 47.61 3.31
C ILE A 16 -18.20 46.36 3.51
N PHE A 17 -18.04 45.94 4.76
CA PHE A 17 -17.68 44.56 5.05
C PHE A 17 -18.87 43.71 4.63
N SER A 18 -18.94 43.35 3.35
CA SER A 18 -19.65 42.15 2.95
C SER A 18 -18.88 40.98 3.55
N SER A 19 -19.17 40.70 4.82
CA SER A 19 -18.92 39.38 5.39
C SER A 19 -19.71 38.43 4.52
N ILE A 20 -19.01 37.81 3.56
CA ILE A 20 -19.47 36.58 2.95
C ILE A 20 -19.48 35.60 4.12
N THR A 21 -20.61 35.53 4.81
CA THR A 21 -20.94 34.37 5.63
C THR A 21 -21.02 33.24 4.61
N GLN A 22 -19.90 32.55 4.42
CA GLN A 22 -19.93 31.25 3.79
C GLN A 22 -20.89 30.45 4.66
N ALA A 23 -22.08 30.18 4.13
CA ALA A 23 -23.04 29.30 4.77
C ALA A 23 -22.29 28.00 5.04
N GLN A 24 -22.06 27.72 6.31
CA GLN A 24 -21.44 26.47 6.73
C GLN A 24 -22.37 25.35 6.24
N GLU A 25 -21.87 24.48 5.37
CA GLU A 25 -22.63 23.30 4.95
C GLU A 25 -22.87 22.44 6.20
N ASP A 26 -24.14 22.28 6.58
CA ASP A 26 -24.54 21.53 7.76
C ASP A 26 -24.49 20.03 7.45
N PHE A 27 -23.40 19.37 7.87
CA PHE A 27 -23.28 17.91 7.86
C PHE A 27 -23.88 17.33 9.13
N SER A 28 -24.82 16.40 8.99
CA SER A 28 -25.45 15.70 10.11
C SER A 28 -25.13 14.21 10.06
N PHE A 29 -24.73 13.65 11.20
CA PHE A 29 -24.50 12.21 11.36
C PHE A 29 -25.80 11.53 11.77
N PHE A 30 -26.30 10.63 10.93
CA PHE A 30 -27.59 9.97 11.12
C PHE A 30 -27.46 8.47 10.84
N PRO A 31 -28.17 7.57 11.54
CA PRO A 31 -28.11 6.14 11.27
C PRO A 31 -28.82 5.76 9.96
N LEU A 32 -28.08 5.71 8.85
CA LEU A 32 -28.60 5.38 7.53
C LEU A 32 -28.57 3.87 7.25
N SER A 33 -27.50 3.17 7.63
CA SER A 33 -27.36 1.74 7.44
C SER A 33 -27.90 0.92 8.62
N GLN A 34 -28.32 -0.30 8.30
CA GLN A 34 -28.54 -1.37 9.26
C GLN A 34 -27.27 -2.20 9.44
N HIS A 35 -26.60 -2.56 8.35
CA HIS A 35 -25.30 -3.23 8.37
C HIS A 35 -24.61 -3.16 7.00
N TYR A 36 -23.32 -3.45 7.02
CA TYR A 36 -22.48 -3.64 5.84
C TYR A 36 -22.06 -5.10 5.71
N SER A 37 -21.89 -5.56 4.48
CA SER A 37 -21.49 -6.95 4.18
C SER A 37 -20.61 -6.99 2.93
N SER A 38 -20.06 -8.17 2.64
CA SER A 38 -19.31 -8.42 1.38
C SER A 38 -18.16 -7.44 1.15
N CYS A 39 -17.51 -6.96 2.22
CA CYS A 39 -16.43 -5.98 2.14
C CYS A 39 -15.19 -6.60 1.53
N GLN A 40 -14.64 -5.96 0.51
CA GLN A 40 -13.41 -6.36 -0.15
C GLN A 40 -12.58 -5.13 -0.51
N MET A 41 -11.29 -5.16 -0.18
CA MET A 41 -10.25 -4.26 -0.67
C MET A 41 -9.07 -5.10 -1.11
N ARG A 42 -8.70 -5.02 -2.39
CA ARG A 42 -7.62 -5.85 -2.96
C ARG A 42 -6.78 -5.09 -3.97
N LEU A 43 -5.51 -5.45 -4.04
CA LEU A 43 -4.60 -4.97 -5.08
C LEU A 43 -4.75 -5.79 -6.35
N LEU A 44 -4.92 -5.11 -7.48
CA LEU A 44 -5.00 -5.70 -8.81
C LEU A 44 -3.61 -5.82 -9.45
N ALA A 45 -3.52 -6.54 -10.56
CA ALA A 45 -2.25 -6.80 -11.26
C ALA A 45 -1.60 -5.53 -11.82
N ASP A 46 -2.40 -4.53 -12.18
CA ASP A 46 -1.96 -3.19 -12.61
C ASP A 46 -1.61 -2.27 -11.43
N GLN A 47 -1.65 -2.78 -10.20
CA GLN A 47 -1.36 -2.07 -8.94
C GLN A 47 -2.44 -1.04 -8.55
N SER A 48 -3.58 -1.04 -9.24
CA SER A 48 -4.77 -0.34 -8.76
C SER A 48 -5.41 -1.11 -7.60
N ILE A 49 -6.21 -0.43 -6.80
CA ILE A 49 -6.92 -1.01 -5.66
C ILE A 49 -8.39 -1.05 -6.00
N GLN A 50 -8.96 -2.25 -5.98
CA GLN A 50 -10.40 -2.43 -6.08
C GLN A 50 -11.00 -2.49 -4.68
N ILE A 51 -12.05 -1.69 -4.47
CA ILE A 51 -12.87 -1.69 -3.27
C ILE A 51 -14.29 -2.08 -3.66
N SER A 52 -14.91 -2.98 -2.91
CA SER A 52 -16.33 -3.29 -3.02
C SER A 52 -16.93 -3.63 -1.66
N PHE A 53 -18.22 -3.36 -1.50
CA PHE A 53 -18.98 -3.73 -0.32
C PHE A 53 -20.47 -3.66 -0.62
N SER A 54 -21.29 -4.24 0.24
CA SER A 54 -22.73 -4.08 0.22
C SER A 54 -23.18 -3.33 1.47
N VAL A 55 -24.11 -2.40 1.29
CA VAL A 55 -24.79 -1.70 2.37
C VAL A 55 -26.27 -2.07 2.36
N ASN A 56 -26.80 -2.41 3.53
CA ASN A 56 -28.23 -2.54 3.75
C ASN A 56 -28.70 -1.30 4.51
N PHE A 57 -29.57 -0.52 3.89
CA PHE A 57 -30.18 0.66 4.51
C PHE A 57 -31.21 0.23 5.55
N LYS A 58 -31.44 1.07 6.56
CA LYS A 58 -32.52 0.81 7.50
C LYS A 58 -33.87 0.77 6.77
N LYS A 59 -34.72 -0.19 7.13
CA LYS A 59 -36.10 -0.26 6.64
C LYS A 59 -36.81 1.05 6.94
N ASN A 60 -37.65 1.49 5.99
CA ASN A 60 -38.44 2.71 6.10
C ASN A 60 -37.61 3.99 6.32
N LEU A 61 -36.29 3.97 6.07
CA LEU A 61 -35.43 5.17 6.18
C LEU A 61 -35.97 6.34 5.33
N PHE A 62 -36.62 6.00 4.21
CA PHE A 62 -37.22 6.95 3.26
C PHE A 62 -38.74 7.05 3.38
N ASP A 63 -39.35 6.26 4.30
CA ASP A 63 -40.78 6.25 4.63
C ASP A 63 -41.06 6.92 5.97
N LEU A 64 -40.36 8.02 6.25
CA LEU A 64 -40.63 8.86 7.41
C LEU A 64 -41.91 9.69 7.18
N LYS A 65 -43.07 9.06 7.38
CA LYS A 65 -44.32 9.75 7.70
C LYS A 65 -44.44 9.79 9.23
N ASN A 66 -44.48 11.01 9.78
CA ASN A 66 -44.69 11.31 11.20
C ASN A 66 -43.56 10.95 12.17
N ILE A 67 -42.63 11.89 12.34
CA ILE A 67 -42.02 12.15 13.65
C ILE A 67 -42.40 13.58 13.98
N ASP A 68 -43.20 13.79 15.02
CA ASP A 68 -43.85 15.05 15.36
C ASP A 68 -42.97 16.31 15.29
N THR A 69 -43.60 17.43 14.92
CA THR A 69 -43.13 18.83 14.90
C THR A 69 -42.40 19.42 13.64
N HIS A 70 -43.23 20.01 12.77
CA HIS A 70 -43.06 21.32 12.11
C HIS A 70 -42.12 21.56 10.91
N ARG A 71 -41.53 20.57 10.22
CA ARG A 71 -41.02 20.73 8.83
C ARG A 71 -40.68 19.35 8.23
N PHE A 72 -41.56 18.80 7.37
CA PHE A 72 -41.31 17.51 6.70
C PHE A 72 -41.24 17.66 5.18
N MET A 73 -40.10 17.29 4.60
CA MET A 73 -40.08 16.68 3.26
C MET A 73 -40.30 15.19 3.40
N LYS A 74 -40.93 14.58 2.39
CA LYS A 74 -40.65 13.18 2.04
C LYS A 74 -39.13 13.04 1.91
N ILE A 75 -38.46 12.31 2.79
CA ILE A 75 -37.01 12.05 2.75
C ILE A 75 -36.75 11.02 1.65
N SER A 76 -37.06 11.36 0.40
CA SER A 76 -36.49 10.66 -0.75
C SER A 76 -35.14 11.33 -1.00
N PRO A 77 -34.00 10.65 -0.80
CA PRO A 77 -32.70 11.25 -1.06
C PRO A 77 -32.69 11.72 -2.50
N SER A 78 -32.41 13.02 -2.67
CA SER A 78 -32.27 13.56 -4.01
C SER A 78 -31.03 12.99 -4.69
N GLU A 79 -30.00 12.68 -3.90
CA GLU A 79 -28.70 12.16 -4.33
C GLU A 79 -28.14 11.26 -3.20
N LEU A 80 -27.67 10.05 -3.54
CA LEU A 80 -26.85 9.24 -2.63
C LEU A 80 -25.40 9.72 -2.71
N SER A 81 -24.67 9.50 -1.63
CA SER A 81 -23.26 9.89 -1.53
C SER A 81 -22.39 8.81 -0.91
N LEU A 82 -21.12 8.82 -1.29
CA LEU A 82 -20.04 8.10 -0.63
C LEU A 82 -19.09 9.13 -0.02
N TYR A 83 -18.79 8.98 1.26
CA TYR A 83 -17.78 9.77 1.95
C TYR A 83 -16.53 8.93 2.11
N LEU A 84 -15.41 9.42 1.59
CA LEU A 84 -14.13 8.74 1.54
C LEU A 84 -13.11 9.46 2.44
N PHE A 85 -12.46 8.67 3.29
CA PHE A 85 -11.48 9.12 4.26
C PHE A 85 -10.13 8.47 3.95
N PHE A 86 -9.15 9.29 3.63
CA PHE A 86 -7.80 8.85 3.26
C PHE A 86 -6.78 9.32 4.28
N TYR A 87 -5.65 8.62 4.33
CA TYR A 87 -4.66 8.80 5.39
C TYR A 87 -3.23 8.74 4.83
N HIS A 88 -2.36 9.53 5.43
CA HIS A 88 -0.93 9.37 5.34
C HIS A 88 -0.47 8.14 6.14
N LEU A 89 0.79 7.77 5.99
CA LEU A 89 1.36 6.58 6.63
C LEU A 89 1.34 6.62 8.15
N ASP A 90 1.57 7.81 8.71
CA ASP A 90 1.54 8.11 10.15
C ASP A 90 0.12 8.08 10.73
N GLY A 91 -0.90 7.92 9.88
CA GLY A 91 -2.30 7.89 10.27
C GLY A 91 -2.97 9.27 10.33
N SER A 92 -2.27 10.35 9.98
CA SER A 92 -2.90 11.66 9.80
C SER A 92 -3.78 11.67 8.53
N PRO A 93 -4.85 12.48 8.48
CA PRO A 93 -5.71 12.57 7.29
C PRO A 93 -4.94 13.07 6.05
N ASP A 94 -5.21 12.47 4.88
CA ASP A 94 -4.65 12.93 3.60
C ASP A 94 -5.63 13.86 2.88
N HIS A 95 -5.25 15.14 2.76
CA HIS A 95 -6.03 16.20 2.14
C HIS A 95 -5.74 16.41 0.64
N HIS A 96 -4.75 15.71 0.06
CA HIS A 96 -4.18 16.00 -1.26
C HIS A 96 -4.29 14.81 -2.23
N ILE A 97 -5.38 14.06 -2.14
CA ILE A 97 -5.66 12.94 -3.03
C ILE A 97 -5.98 13.47 -4.44
N ASN A 98 -5.32 12.89 -5.43
CA ASN A 98 -5.62 13.15 -6.83
C ASN A 98 -6.97 12.51 -7.21
N LEU A 99 -8.01 13.34 -7.37
CA LEU A 99 -9.38 12.88 -7.66
C LEU A 99 -9.49 12.09 -8.98
N SER A 100 -8.64 12.36 -9.96
CA SER A 100 -8.60 11.57 -11.21
C SER A 100 -8.19 10.11 -11.00
N GLY A 101 -7.59 9.82 -9.84
CA GLY A 101 -7.26 8.47 -9.39
C GLY A 101 -8.45 7.66 -8.89
N ILE A 102 -9.62 8.27 -8.66
CA ILE A 102 -10.83 7.55 -8.21
C ILE A 102 -11.72 7.28 -9.43
N GLN A 103 -11.88 6.00 -9.78
CA GLN A 103 -12.50 5.57 -11.03
C GLN A 103 -13.46 4.39 -10.82
N ASN A 104 -14.20 4.03 -11.87
CA ASN A 104 -15.08 2.86 -11.91
C ASN A 104 -16.03 2.77 -10.72
N ILE A 105 -16.50 3.92 -10.25
CA ILE A 105 -17.45 3.98 -9.14
C ILE A 105 -18.79 3.47 -9.66
N SER A 106 -19.37 2.50 -8.95
CA SER A 106 -20.70 2.00 -9.25
C SER A 106 -21.50 1.71 -7.99
N PHE A 107 -22.81 1.99 -8.05
CA PHE A 107 -23.77 1.61 -7.03
C PHE A 107 -24.87 0.79 -7.72
N ASN A 108 -24.95 -0.52 -7.48
CA ASN A 108 -25.82 -1.43 -8.23
C ASN A 108 -25.74 -1.23 -9.76
N GLY A 109 -24.54 -0.96 -10.28
CA GLY A 109 -24.31 -0.70 -11.71
C GLY A 109 -24.55 0.74 -12.17
N MET A 110 -25.03 1.65 -11.31
CA MET A 110 -25.10 3.08 -11.62
C MET A 110 -23.72 3.73 -11.59
N THR A 111 -23.27 4.31 -12.70
CA THR A 111 -21.88 4.78 -12.87
C THR A 111 -21.74 6.29 -13.08
N GLU A 112 -22.83 7.05 -13.09
CA GLU A 112 -22.75 8.51 -13.22
C GLU A 112 -22.52 9.16 -11.86
N PHE A 113 -21.40 9.85 -11.70
CA PHE A 113 -21.03 10.52 -10.46
C PHE A 113 -20.31 11.85 -10.70
N TYR A 114 -20.19 12.62 -9.63
CA TYR A 114 -19.22 13.72 -9.53
C TYR A 114 -18.57 13.68 -8.16
N ILE A 115 -17.32 14.12 -8.08
CA ILE A 115 -16.55 14.14 -6.83
C ILE A 115 -16.39 15.61 -6.42
N THR A 116 -16.75 15.93 -5.19
CA THR A 116 -16.58 17.29 -4.65
C THR A 116 -15.13 17.50 -4.21
N PRO A 117 -14.68 18.76 -4.11
CA PRO A 117 -13.47 19.09 -3.38
C PRO A 117 -13.52 18.59 -1.93
N TYR A 118 -12.35 18.53 -1.30
CA TYR A 118 -12.18 18.11 0.09
C TYR A 118 -12.90 19.06 1.05
N ILE A 119 -13.81 18.53 1.87
CA ILE A 119 -14.59 19.29 2.86
C ILE A 119 -14.65 18.46 4.14
N ASN A 120 -14.48 19.08 5.32
CA ASN A 120 -14.65 18.44 6.64
C ASN A 120 -13.93 17.09 6.79
N ASN A 121 -12.66 17.06 6.39
CA ASN A 121 -11.80 15.89 6.48
C ASN A 121 -12.14 14.70 5.54
N MET A 122 -12.95 14.91 4.50
CA MET A 122 -13.39 13.84 3.60
C MET A 122 -13.59 14.31 2.15
N TYR A 123 -13.62 13.34 1.25
CA TYR A 123 -14.07 13.52 -0.12
C TYR A 123 -15.47 12.96 -0.28
N GLN A 124 -16.35 13.69 -0.98
CA GLN A 124 -17.70 13.24 -1.26
C GLN A 124 -17.82 12.84 -2.73
N VAL A 125 -18.24 11.61 -2.98
CA VAL A 125 -18.69 11.16 -4.30
C VAL A 125 -20.20 11.21 -4.30
N ILE A 126 -20.78 11.94 -5.23
CA ILE A 126 -22.22 12.12 -5.33
C ILE A 126 -22.72 11.45 -6.60
N LEU A 127 -23.72 10.59 -6.46
CA LEU A 127 -24.34 9.91 -7.59
C LEU A 127 -25.28 10.85 -8.33
N LYS A 128 -25.11 10.94 -9.64
CA LYS A 128 -26.05 11.65 -10.51
C LYS A 128 -27.31 10.78 -10.68
N LYS A 129 -28.44 11.43 -10.43
CA LYS A 129 -29.82 10.92 -10.40
C LYS A 129 -30.18 9.88 -11.50
N ASN A 130 -30.71 8.70 -11.12
CA ASN A 130 -31.87 7.99 -11.74
C ASN A 130 -32.17 6.60 -11.11
N PRO A 131 -33.44 6.14 -10.94
CA PRO A 131 -34.63 6.77 -10.36
C PRO A 131 -34.60 6.73 -8.80
N GLU A 132 -35.73 7.04 -8.11
CA GLU A 132 -35.85 7.03 -6.64
C GLU A 132 -35.14 5.80 -6.03
N PHE A 133 -34.21 6.08 -5.11
CA PHE A 133 -33.49 5.04 -4.38
C PHE A 133 -34.50 4.16 -3.63
N SER A 134 -34.75 2.97 -4.17
CA SER A 134 -35.85 2.08 -3.78
C SER A 134 -35.36 0.73 -3.32
N SER A 135 -34.06 0.44 -3.48
CA SER A 135 -33.47 -0.79 -2.98
C SER A 135 -33.13 -0.65 -1.51
N GLU A 136 -33.45 -1.66 -0.71
CA GLU A 136 -32.97 -1.75 0.68
C GLU A 136 -31.46 -2.09 0.72
N GLN A 137 -30.92 -2.61 -0.38
CA GLN A 137 -29.51 -3.02 -0.48
C GLN A 137 -28.82 -2.42 -1.70
N TYR A 138 -27.62 -1.89 -1.50
CA TYR A 138 -26.75 -1.41 -2.57
C TYR A 138 -25.39 -2.08 -2.50
N HIS A 139 -24.95 -2.64 -3.62
CA HIS A 139 -23.58 -3.04 -3.84
C HIS A 139 -22.80 -1.85 -4.41
N VAL A 140 -21.75 -1.45 -3.71
CA VAL A 140 -20.87 -0.35 -4.05
C VAL A 140 -19.54 -0.92 -4.50
N GLN A 141 -19.00 -0.39 -5.60
CA GLN A 141 -17.66 -0.70 -6.07
C GLN A 141 -16.96 0.58 -6.50
N LEU A 142 -15.65 0.67 -6.30
CA LEU A 142 -14.78 1.70 -6.87
C LEU A 142 -13.36 1.17 -7.07
N THR A 143 -12.62 1.84 -7.94
CA THR A 143 -11.21 1.56 -8.20
C THR A 143 -10.38 2.80 -7.89
N LEU A 144 -9.27 2.61 -7.18
CA LEU A 144 -8.27 3.63 -6.95
C LEU A 144 -7.04 3.30 -7.80
N LEU A 145 -6.63 4.22 -8.69
CA LEU A 145 -5.45 4.05 -9.52
C LEU A 145 -4.17 3.88 -8.68
N PRO A 146 -3.10 3.31 -9.26
CA PRO A 146 -1.81 3.23 -8.59
C PRO A 146 -1.39 4.58 -7.99
N ASN A 147 -0.77 4.54 -6.81
CA ASN A 147 -0.29 5.71 -6.06
C ASN A 147 -1.39 6.69 -5.58
N THR A 148 -2.68 6.40 -5.77
CA THR A 148 -3.76 7.21 -5.19
C THR A 148 -3.71 7.19 -3.66
N LEU A 149 -3.35 6.05 -3.07
CA LEU A 149 -3.23 5.88 -1.62
C LEU A 149 -1.78 5.89 -1.16
N LYS A 150 -1.45 6.76 -0.20
CA LYS A 150 -0.17 6.69 0.53
C LYS A 150 -0.16 5.58 1.57
N ARG A 151 -1.28 5.43 2.29
CA ARG A 151 -1.55 4.32 3.21
C ARG A 151 -2.64 3.45 2.61
N LEU A 152 -2.44 2.13 2.58
CA LEU A 152 -3.41 1.16 2.04
C LEU A 152 -4.61 0.96 2.97
N SER A 153 -5.28 2.04 3.35
CA SER A 153 -6.46 2.05 4.19
C SER A 153 -7.40 3.14 3.72
N VAL A 154 -8.69 2.85 3.72
CA VAL A 154 -9.74 3.82 3.40
C VAL A 154 -10.86 3.64 4.43
N GLY A 155 -11.29 4.74 5.04
CA GLY A 155 -12.56 4.79 5.75
C GLY A 155 -13.65 5.19 4.77
N ILE A 156 -14.80 4.53 4.82
CA ILE A 156 -15.90 4.77 3.89
C ILE A 156 -17.20 4.88 4.68
N ALA A 157 -18.01 5.90 4.38
CA ALA A 157 -19.37 5.99 4.89
C ALA A 157 -20.34 6.31 3.75
N ILE A 158 -21.55 5.76 3.87
CA ILE A 158 -22.64 6.10 2.94
C ILE A 158 -23.35 7.36 3.42
N GLY A 159 -23.99 8.03 2.48
CA GLY A 159 -24.59 9.33 2.69
C GLY A 159 -25.80 9.59 1.82
N ALA A 160 -26.53 10.63 2.17
CA ALA A 160 -27.68 11.11 1.44
C ALA A 160 -27.74 12.63 1.45
N ILE A 161 -28.11 13.23 0.32
CA ILE A 161 -28.40 14.66 0.24
C ILE A 161 -29.92 14.83 0.13
N LEU A 162 -30.49 15.51 1.12
CA LEU A 162 -31.90 15.89 1.12
C LEU A 162 -32.05 17.28 0.52
N LYS A 163 -33.11 17.47 -0.25
CA LYS A 163 -33.46 18.77 -0.82
C LYS A 163 -34.85 19.17 -0.35
N ASP A 164 -34.97 20.40 0.13
CA ASP A 164 -36.26 20.98 0.45
C ASP A 164 -37.01 21.59 -0.73
N SER A 165 -38.26 21.97 -0.47
CA SER A 165 -39.11 22.67 -1.43
C SER A 165 -38.49 23.98 -1.94
N HIS A 166 -37.54 24.55 -1.20
CA HIS A 166 -36.78 25.74 -1.54
C HIS A 166 -35.37 25.42 -2.08
N GLN A 167 -35.09 24.15 -2.44
CA GLN A 167 -33.79 23.66 -2.92
C GLN A 167 -32.63 23.77 -1.92
N LYS A 168 -32.90 24.00 -0.63
CA LYS A 168 -31.87 23.90 0.41
C LYS A 168 -31.41 22.46 0.55
N LYS A 169 -30.09 22.24 0.50
CA LYS A 169 -29.46 20.93 0.65
C LYS A 169 -29.10 20.65 2.11
N TRP A 170 -29.31 19.41 2.54
CA TRP A 170 -28.87 18.88 3.83
C TRP A 170 -28.05 17.61 3.60
N HIS A 171 -26.83 17.59 4.13
CA HIS A 171 -25.89 16.48 3.92
C HIS A 171 -25.96 15.54 5.11
N LEU A 172 -26.45 14.32 4.87
CA LEU A 172 -26.49 13.26 5.86
C LEU A 172 -25.33 12.29 5.63
N ILE A 173 -24.57 12.03 6.68
CA ILE A 173 -23.51 11.03 6.71
C ILE A 173 -23.97 9.92 7.63
N ASP A 174 -23.76 8.66 7.25
CA ASP A 174 -23.97 7.58 8.20
C ASP A 174 -23.03 7.73 9.41
N HIS A 175 -23.58 7.62 10.61
CA HIS A 175 -22.78 7.64 11.84
C HIS A 175 -21.81 6.45 11.95
N GLN A 176 -22.09 5.37 11.23
CA GLN A 176 -21.27 4.16 11.15
C GLN A 176 -20.92 3.90 9.69
N GLY A 177 -19.63 3.86 9.39
CA GLY A 177 -19.07 3.45 8.12
C GLY A 177 -18.28 2.15 8.25
N ILE A 178 -17.46 1.85 7.23
CA ILE A 178 -16.62 0.67 7.16
C ILE A 178 -15.16 0.99 6.78
N SER A 179 -14.31 0.05 7.12
CA SER A 179 -12.97 -0.17 6.56
C SER A 179 -12.75 -1.67 6.37
N PHE A 180 -11.61 -2.07 5.79
CA PHE A 180 -11.43 -3.42 5.22
C PHE A 180 -10.52 -4.36 6.02
N GLY A 181 -9.94 -3.86 7.12
CA GLY A 181 -8.96 -4.57 7.92
C GLY A 181 -7.70 -4.99 7.16
N ALA A 182 -6.88 -5.78 7.83
CA ALA A 182 -5.56 -6.16 7.31
C ALA A 182 -5.63 -7.21 6.18
N SER A 183 -6.68 -8.05 6.17
CA SER A 183 -6.92 -9.05 5.12
C SER A 183 -7.61 -8.47 3.88
N GLY A 184 -8.21 -7.29 4.02
CA GLY A 184 -9.02 -6.68 2.98
C GLY A 184 -10.38 -7.33 2.78
N GLN A 185 -10.87 -8.18 3.71
CA GLN A 185 -12.12 -8.94 3.53
C GLN A 185 -13.15 -8.71 4.66
N SER A 186 -12.81 -7.91 5.67
CA SER A 186 -13.67 -7.65 6.83
C SER A 186 -14.39 -6.32 6.69
N CYS A 187 -15.62 -6.22 7.18
CA CYS A 187 -16.31 -4.94 7.36
C CYS A 187 -15.99 -4.39 8.76
N GLU A 188 -14.81 -3.80 8.95
CA GLU A 188 -14.42 -3.22 10.24
C GLU A 188 -15.15 -1.89 10.46
N PRO A 189 -15.70 -1.63 11.67
CA PRO A 189 -16.44 -0.40 11.93
C PRO A 189 -15.54 0.82 11.78
N PHE A 190 -16.05 1.83 11.10
CA PHE A 190 -15.42 3.14 10.96
C PHE A 190 -16.39 4.22 11.46
N TYR A 191 -15.90 5.25 12.15
CA TYR A 191 -16.75 6.28 12.77
C TYR A 191 -16.48 7.66 12.15
N PRO A 192 -17.28 8.10 11.16
CA PRO A 192 -17.07 9.36 10.44
C PRO A 192 -17.04 10.61 11.30
N LYS A 193 -17.74 10.60 12.45
CA LYS A 193 -17.77 11.72 13.40
C LYS A 193 -16.43 11.93 14.12
N ASN A 194 -15.64 10.86 14.28
CA ASN A 194 -14.32 10.90 14.90
C ASN A 194 -13.38 9.96 14.12
N PRO A 195 -12.97 10.36 12.90
CA PRO A 195 -12.31 9.47 11.97
C PRO A 195 -10.89 9.14 12.46
N GLN A 196 -10.59 7.84 12.60
CA GLN A 196 -9.26 7.32 12.91
C GLN A 196 -8.74 6.48 11.75
N ALA A 197 -7.44 6.53 11.48
CA ALA A 197 -6.84 5.77 10.39
C ALA A 197 -7.08 4.26 10.58
N PRO A 198 -7.72 3.58 9.61
CA PRO A 198 -7.93 2.15 9.72
C PRO A 198 -6.63 1.34 9.69
N VAL A 199 -6.76 0.06 10.06
CA VAL A 199 -5.71 -0.92 9.84
C VAL A 199 -5.44 -1.04 8.33
N PRO A 200 -4.19 -0.93 7.86
CA PRO A 200 -3.90 -0.97 6.44
C PRO A 200 -3.93 -2.41 5.92
N LEU A 201 -4.34 -2.56 4.67
CA LEU A 201 -4.27 -3.81 3.92
C LEU A 201 -2.83 -4.33 3.93
N LYS A 202 -2.67 -5.60 4.29
CA LYS A 202 -1.41 -6.33 4.23
C LYS A 202 -1.30 -6.98 2.86
N ILE A 203 -0.24 -6.64 2.12
CA ILE A 203 0.05 -7.24 0.81
C ILE A 203 1.39 -7.93 0.90
N ASP A 204 1.38 -9.24 0.66
CA ASP A 204 2.63 -9.98 0.56
C ASP A 204 3.27 -9.67 -0.81
N PRO A 205 4.51 -9.18 -0.81
CA PRO A 205 5.20 -8.78 -2.05
C PRO A 205 5.45 -10.00 -2.93
N LYS A 206 5.18 -9.84 -4.23
CA LYS A 206 5.59 -10.82 -5.24
C LYS A 206 6.96 -10.43 -5.77
N PHE A 207 7.95 -11.28 -5.50
CA PHE A 207 9.33 -11.05 -5.93
C PHE A 207 9.57 -11.57 -7.35
N LYS A 208 10.34 -10.81 -8.13
CA LYS A 208 10.89 -11.23 -9.42
C LYS A 208 12.40 -11.02 -9.42
N LEU A 209 13.14 -12.06 -9.76
CA LEU A 209 14.59 -12.01 -9.88
C LEU A 209 15.00 -11.30 -11.18
N SER A 210 16.01 -10.43 -11.11
CA SER A 210 16.50 -9.66 -12.28
C SER A 210 17.76 -10.24 -12.94
N SER A 211 18.58 -11.01 -12.22
CA SER A 211 19.81 -11.62 -12.75
C SER A 211 19.86 -13.11 -12.39
N THR A 212 20.44 -13.92 -13.27
CA THR A 212 20.26 -15.38 -13.21
C THR A 212 21.55 -16.18 -13.39
N LEU A 213 22.73 -15.55 -13.52
CA LEU A 213 23.98 -16.29 -13.71
C LEU A 213 25.21 -15.58 -13.14
N TRP A 214 25.93 -16.26 -12.26
CA TRP A 214 27.23 -15.83 -11.75
C TRP A 214 28.34 -16.70 -12.31
N LYS A 215 29.25 -16.09 -13.09
CA LYS A 215 30.44 -16.76 -13.60
C LYS A 215 31.67 -16.35 -12.81
N LEU A 216 32.35 -17.34 -12.24
CA LEU A 216 33.59 -17.18 -11.49
C LEU A 216 34.81 -17.35 -12.41
N LYS A 217 35.90 -16.68 -12.08
CA LYS A 217 37.20 -16.89 -12.72
C LYS A 217 37.75 -18.26 -12.33
N LYS A 218 38.75 -18.71 -13.10
CA LYS A 218 39.50 -19.94 -12.78
C LYS A 218 40.15 -19.82 -11.40
N VAL A 219 40.11 -20.91 -10.66
CA VAL A 219 40.68 -21.04 -9.31
C VAL A 219 41.91 -21.93 -9.38
N ASN A 220 42.98 -21.54 -8.68
CA ASN A 220 44.15 -22.39 -8.49
C ASN A 220 43.87 -23.37 -7.34
N LEU A 221 44.01 -24.68 -7.60
CA LEU A 221 43.65 -25.74 -6.66
C LEU A 221 44.58 -25.80 -5.44
N ASP A 222 45.88 -25.58 -5.61
CA ASP A 222 46.85 -25.59 -4.51
C ASP A 222 46.52 -24.46 -3.53
N LYS A 223 46.24 -23.27 -4.06
CA LYS A 223 45.82 -22.12 -3.24
C LYS A 223 44.47 -22.35 -2.55
N LEU A 224 43.53 -23.04 -3.21
CA LEU A 224 42.24 -23.40 -2.62
C LEU A 224 42.45 -24.36 -1.44
N ARG A 225 43.30 -25.39 -1.60
CA ARG A 225 43.64 -26.34 -0.54
C ARG A 225 44.34 -25.65 0.64
N GLU A 226 45.38 -24.86 0.38
CA GLU A 226 46.08 -24.07 1.40
C GLU A 226 45.13 -23.17 2.21
N LYS A 227 44.19 -22.48 1.54
CA LYS A 227 43.21 -21.62 2.21
C LYS A 227 42.14 -22.40 2.97
N THR A 228 41.82 -23.60 2.52
CA THR A 228 40.90 -24.50 3.21
C THR A 228 41.53 -25.06 4.49
N ASP A 229 42.79 -25.51 4.41
CA ASP A 229 43.53 -26.06 5.56
C ASP A 229 43.76 -25.02 6.66
N SER A 230 43.90 -23.75 6.27
CA SER A 230 43.95 -22.61 7.21
C SER A 230 42.58 -22.16 7.73
N GLY A 231 41.48 -22.78 7.29
CA GLY A 231 40.10 -22.48 7.70
C GLY A 231 39.54 -21.17 7.14
N THR A 232 40.30 -20.43 6.34
CA THR A 232 39.90 -19.11 5.82
C THR A 232 39.04 -19.20 4.57
N GLY A 233 39.25 -20.24 3.77
CA GLY A 233 38.65 -20.38 2.45
C GLY A 233 39.21 -19.38 1.44
N LEU A 234 38.97 -19.65 0.15
CA LEU A 234 39.45 -18.81 -0.94
C LEU A 234 38.29 -17.98 -1.50
N LYS A 235 38.43 -16.65 -1.45
CA LYS A 235 37.48 -15.76 -2.12
C LYS A 235 37.52 -15.97 -3.63
N ALA A 236 36.35 -16.26 -4.21
CA ALA A 236 36.21 -16.39 -5.64
C ALA A 236 36.11 -15.02 -6.31
N GLU A 237 36.78 -14.88 -7.45
CA GLU A 237 36.67 -13.68 -8.26
C GLU A 237 35.60 -13.87 -9.35
N PHE A 238 34.78 -12.86 -9.57
CA PHE A 238 33.80 -12.85 -10.66
C PHE A 238 34.46 -12.49 -12.00
N MET A 239 33.99 -13.09 -13.10
CA MET A 239 34.41 -12.69 -14.44
C MET A 239 33.95 -11.28 -14.81
N ASN A 240 32.75 -10.87 -14.38
CA ASN A 240 32.20 -9.53 -14.59
C ASN A 240 31.51 -9.01 -13.33
N THR A 241 32.13 -8.06 -12.62
CA THR A 241 31.63 -7.56 -11.34
C THR A 241 30.37 -6.69 -11.46
N THR A 242 30.15 -6.00 -12.59
CA THR A 242 29.00 -5.09 -12.75
C THR A 242 27.69 -5.80 -13.08
N GLN A 243 27.74 -7.03 -13.62
CA GLN A 243 26.56 -7.82 -13.99
C GLN A 243 26.13 -8.84 -12.92
N ASN A 244 26.95 -9.07 -11.90
CA ASN A 244 26.77 -10.19 -10.98
C ASN A 244 26.10 -9.79 -9.67
N LYS A 245 25.02 -9.00 -9.73
CA LYS A 245 24.24 -8.62 -8.54
C LYS A 245 23.03 -9.51 -8.35
N PHE A 246 22.74 -9.91 -7.12
CA PHE A 246 21.46 -10.51 -6.77
C PHE A 246 20.43 -9.38 -6.67
N CYS A 247 19.50 -9.25 -7.61
CA CYS A 247 18.53 -8.16 -7.62
C CYS A 247 17.09 -8.69 -7.65
N VAL A 248 16.26 -8.26 -6.70
CA VAL A 248 14.84 -8.61 -6.62
C VAL A 248 13.98 -7.37 -6.85
N ASN A 249 13.00 -7.50 -7.73
CA ASN A 249 11.95 -6.52 -7.93
C ASN A 249 10.69 -6.96 -7.18
N TYR A 250 10.01 -6.02 -6.54
CA TYR A 250 8.74 -6.28 -5.86
C TYR A 250 7.89 -5.01 -5.83
N VAL A 251 6.59 -5.19 -5.61
CA VAL A 251 5.68 -4.08 -5.33
C VAL A 251 5.86 -3.69 -3.86
N SER A 252 6.30 -2.46 -3.59
CA SER A 252 6.58 -1.97 -2.24
C SER A 252 5.32 -1.51 -1.49
N LEU A 253 4.21 -1.34 -2.21
CA LEU A 253 2.92 -0.96 -1.65
C LEU A 253 2.43 -2.01 -0.64
N GLY A 254 2.18 -1.61 0.61
CA GLY A 254 1.72 -2.53 1.67
C GLY A 254 2.80 -3.34 2.37
N THR A 255 4.08 -3.15 2.05
CA THR A 255 5.22 -3.88 2.65
C THR A 255 5.68 -3.33 4.01
N VAL A 256 4.92 -2.40 4.60
CA VAL A 256 5.37 -1.54 5.72
C VAL A 256 5.82 -2.36 6.94
N ALA A 257 7.04 -2.04 7.40
CA ALA A 257 7.63 -2.43 8.69
C ALA A 257 7.73 -3.94 8.97
N ARG A 258 7.96 -4.76 7.94
CA ARG A 258 8.26 -6.19 8.13
C ARG A 258 9.71 -6.50 7.83
N LYS A 259 10.33 -7.26 8.73
CA LYS A 259 11.53 -8.04 8.43
C LYS A 259 11.13 -9.21 7.53
N TYR A 260 12.01 -9.59 6.62
CA TYR A 260 11.86 -10.77 5.79
C TYR A 260 13.05 -11.69 5.99
N ARG A 261 12.82 -13.00 5.95
CA ARG A 261 13.89 -14.00 5.92
C ARG A 261 14.20 -14.36 4.47
N VAL A 262 15.47 -14.28 4.11
CA VAL A 262 16.01 -14.82 2.86
C VAL A 262 16.66 -16.16 3.15
N SER A 263 16.24 -17.19 2.42
CA SER A 263 16.86 -18.50 2.45
C SER A 263 17.12 -18.96 1.02
N ALA A 264 18.00 -19.94 0.83
CA ALA A 264 18.18 -20.59 -0.46
C ALA A 264 18.28 -22.09 -0.28
N ARG A 265 17.75 -22.81 -1.28
CA ARG A 265 18.01 -24.24 -1.48
C ARG A 265 18.91 -24.37 -2.68
N ASN A 266 19.89 -25.26 -2.61
CA ASN A 266 20.77 -25.53 -3.73
C ASN A 266 20.49 -26.90 -4.34
N GLN A 267 20.80 -27.07 -5.62
CA GLN A 267 20.52 -28.31 -6.36
C GLN A 267 21.39 -29.47 -5.86
N ASN A 268 22.64 -29.20 -5.49
CA ASN A 268 23.59 -30.22 -5.08
C ASN A 268 23.53 -30.58 -3.59
N GLY A 269 22.72 -29.88 -2.78
CA GLY A 269 22.62 -30.08 -1.34
C GLY A 269 23.71 -29.38 -0.53
N LEU A 270 23.54 -29.44 0.79
CA LEU A 270 24.55 -28.95 1.74
C LEU A 270 25.57 -30.05 2.04
N ASP A 271 26.76 -29.64 2.47
CA ASP A 271 27.74 -30.57 3.02
C ASP A 271 27.23 -31.26 4.31
N ILE A 272 27.97 -32.26 4.79
CA ILE A 272 27.58 -33.06 5.96
C ILE A 272 27.41 -32.22 7.25
N THR A 273 28.10 -31.08 7.34
CA THR A 273 27.98 -30.17 8.50
C THR A 273 26.80 -29.21 8.36
N GLY A 274 26.21 -29.13 7.16
CA GLY A 274 25.19 -28.18 6.79
C GLY A 274 25.69 -26.75 6.61
N GLN A 275 26.99 -26.48 6.79
CA GLN A 275 27.55 -25.12 6.81
C GLN A 275 27.85 -24.56 5.41
N PHE A 276 27.93 -25.42 4.40
CA PHE A 276 28.33 -25.05 3.05
C PHE A 276 27.36 -25.59 2.01
N PHE A 277 27.10 -24.80 0.98
CA PHE A 277 26.57 -25.31 -0.29
C PHE A 277 27.67 -26.05 -1.06
N GLN A 278 27.29 -26.77 -2.11
CA GLN A 278 28.20 -27.62 -2.88
C GLN A 278 28.13 -27.29 -4.38
N LEU A 279 29.25 -26.87 -4.96
CA LEU A 279 29.45 -26.91 -6.41
C LEU A 279 29.86 -28.32 -6.81
N LYS A 280 29.29 -28.83 -7.91
CA LYS A 280 29.54 -30.18 -8.40
C LYS A 280 30.08 -30.18 -9.82
N GLU A 281 31.08 -31.03 -10.04
CA GLU A 281 31.60 -31.38 -11.37
C GLU A 281 30.74 -32.51 -11.96
N GLU A 282 30.39 -32.39 -13.25
CA GLU A 282 29.39 -33.27 -13.89
C GLU A 282 29.84 -34.72 -14.08
N LYS A 283 31.13 -34.97 -14.32
CA LYS A 283 31.64 -36.27 -14.76
C LYS A 283 32.09 -37.16 -13.61
N GLU A 284 32.81 -36.60 -12.66
CA GLU A 284 33.52 -37.33 -11.60
C GLU A 284 32.90 -37.11 -10.22
N ASN A 285 31.77 -36.38 -10.16
CA ASN A 285 31.05 -36.10 -8.91
C ASN A 285 31.92 -35.43 -7.84
N GLN A 286 32.95 -34.72 -8.29
CA GLN A 286 33.85 -33.95 -7.43
C GLN A 286 33.12 -32.71 -6.90
N LEU A 287 33.47 -32.30 -5.69
CA LEU A 287 32.79 -31.23 -4.97
C LEU A 287 33.74 -30.11 -4.55
N ILE A 288 33.26 -28.88 -4.64
CA ILE A 288 33.84 -27.70 -3.99
C ILE A 288 32.76 -27.11 -3.08
N HIS A 289 33.06 -26.94 -1.80
CA HIS A 289 32.14 -26.34 -0.84
C HIS A 289 32.19 -24.82 -0.94
N TYR A 290 31.07 -24.15 -0.70
CA TYR A 290 31.03 -22.69 -0.69
C TYR A 290 30.01 -22.10 0.27
N LYS A 291 30.27 -20.86 0.68
CA LYS A 291 29.32 -19.99 1.37
C LYS A 291 29.28 -18.63 0.70
N MET A 292 28.21 -17.88 0.96
CA MET A 292 27.97 -16.59 0.33
C MET A 292 27.59 -15.53 1.35
N ASP A 293 28.20 -14.36 1.21
CA ASP A 293 27.78 -13.13 1.87
C ASP A 293 27.21 -12.17 0.81
N PHE A 294 26.09 -11.53 1.10
CA PHE A 294 25.39 -10.62 0.20
C PHE A 294 25.39 -9.23 0.79
N TYR A 295 26.15 -8.32 0.18
CA TYR A 295 26.32 -6.95 0.66
C TYR A 295 25.38 -6.00 -0.05
N HIS A 296 24.59 -5.25 0.70
CA HIS A 296 23.66 -4.27 0.15
C HIS A 296 24.40 -2.99 -0.26
N GLU A 297 24.13 -2.52 -1.48
CA GLU A 297 24.62 -1.22 -1.94
C GLU A 297 23.71 -0.11 -1.41
N GLY A 298 23.86 0.25 -0.14
CA GLY A 298 23.07 1.31 0.49
C GLY A 298 23.49 1.62 1.93
N PRO A 299 23.00 2.72 2.51
CA PRO A 299 23.35 3.13 3.87
C PRO A 299 22.76 2.21 4.97
N THR A 300 21.80 1.35 4.62
CA THR A 300 21.14 0.42 5.55
C THR A 300 21.87 -0.92 5.58
N LYS A 301 22.18 -1.44 6.78
CA LYS A 301 22.65 -2.82 7.00
C LYS A 301 21.55 -3.82 6.64
N ASN A 302 21.46 -4.17 5.36
CA ASN A 302 20.51 -5.15 4.80
C ASN A 302 21.25 -6.37 4.25
N ASP A 303 22.43 -6.64 4.76
CA ASP A 303 23.30 -7.74 4.34
C ASP A 303 22.75 -9.07 4.86
N PHE A 304 22.98 -10.14 4.10
CA PHE A 304 22.61 -11.48 4.53
C PHE A 304 23.63 -12.51 4.07
N SER A 305 23.66 -13.66 4.73
CA SER A 305 24.63 -14.73 4.49
C SER A 305 23.94 -16.09 4.41
N LEU A 306 24.43 -16.94 3.52
CA LEU A 306 23.89 -18.27 3.24
C LEU A 306 25.03 -19.32 3.22
N PRO A 307 24.79 -20.57 3.64
CA PRO A 307 23.50 -21.13 4.06
C PRO A 307 23.07 -20.76 5.49
N ASN A 308 24.00 -20.62 6.46
CA ASN A 308 23.66 -20.58 7.91
C ASN A 308 24.04 -19.27 8.63
N GLY A 309 23.90 -18.10 7.99
CA GLY A 309 24.26 -16.82 8.60
C GLY A 309 23.07 -15.90 8.93
N HIS A 310 23.32 -14.58 9.00
CA HIS A 310 22.26 -13.59 9.15
C HIS A 310 21.37 -13.62 7.90
N GLN A 311 20.08 -13.91 8.04
CA GLN A 311 19.17 -14.13 6.92
C GLN A 311 18.06 -13.06 6.83
N GLN A 312 18.17 -11.97 7.58
CA GLN A 312 17.10 -10.98 7.65
C GLN A 312 17.36 -9.78 6.73
N ILE A 313 16.32 -9.35 6.01
CA ILE A 313 16.35 -8.12 5.21
C ILE A 313 15.13 -7.24 5.53
N HIS A 314 15.28 -5.94 5.33
CA HIS A 314 14.17 -4.99 5.30
C HIS A 314 13.92 -4.55 3.87
N LEU A 315 12.70 -4.77 3.39
CA LEU A 315 12.32 -4.27 2.08
C LEU A 315 12.29 -2.74 2.09
N LYS A 316 12.95 -2.14 1.11
CA LYS A 316 12.87 -0.71 0.84
C LYS A 316 11.45 -0.33 0.42
N LYS A 317 10.97 0.78 0.95
CA LYS A 317 9.76 1.44 0.47
C LYS A 317 10.13 2.49 -0.59
N ASN A 318 9.31 2.61 -1.63
CA ASN A 318 9.40 3.72 -2.58
C ASN A 318 8.02 4.37 -2.70
N ASP A 319 7.92 5.64 -2.31
CA ASP A 319 6.67 6.40 -2.29
C ASP A 319 6.30 6.96 -3.67
N GLU A 320 7.25 7.04 -4.59
CA GLU A 320 7.06 7.60 -5.94
C GLU A 320 6.77 6.52 -6.98
N ASN A 321 7.45 5.37 -6.86
CA ASN A 321 7.28 4.23 -7.76
C ASN A 321 6.86 2.98 -6.97
N PRO A 322 5.69 2.39 -7.28
CA PRO A 322 5.21 1.24 -6.53
C PRO A 322 6.06 -0.01 -6.78
N ILE A 323 6.81 -0.08 -7.89
CA ILE A 323 7.82 -1.13 -8.11
C ILE A 323 9.16 -0.66 -7.55
N THR A 324 9.74 -1.48 -6.69
CA THR A 324 11.05 -1.25 -6.08
C THR A 324 11.98 -2.40 -6.44
N GLN A 325 13.26 -2.06 -6.67
CA GLN A 325 14.34 -3.02 -6.81
C GLN A 325 15.29 -2.91 -5.62
N MET A 326 15.71 -4.05 -5.09
CA MET A 326 16.83 -4.15 -4.18
C MET A 326 17.89 -5.06 -4.77
N CYS A 327 19.14 -4.68 -4.61
CA CYS A 327 20.29 -5.42 -5.10
C CYS A 327 21.31 -5.66 -4.00
N TRP A 328 21.99 -6.80 -4.11
CA TRP A 328 23.13 -7.17 -3.27
C TRP A 328 24.28 -7.66 -4.13
N ALA A 329 25.49 -7.29 -3.75
CA ALA A 329 26.73 -7.82 -4.31
C ALA A 329 27.08 -9.12 -3.57
N PRO A 330 27.07 -10.28 -4.25
CA PRO A 330 27.52 -11.54 -3.66
C PRO A 330 29.05 -11.55 -3.50
N ASP A 331 29.54 -12.09 -2.40
CA ASP A 331 30.93 -12.49 -2.14
C ASP A 331 30.94 -13.98 -1.83
N ILE A 332 31.65 -14.76 -2.65
CA ILE A 332 31.65 -16.22 -2.58
C ILE A 332 33.00 -16.67 -2.03
N THR A 333 32.95 -17.44 -0.94
CA THR A 333 34.15 -18.09 -0.38
C THR A 333 34.08 -19.59 -0.64
N LEU A 334 35.11 -20.12 -1.29
CA LEU A 334 35.25 -21.52 -1.68
C LEU A 334 36.13 -22.29 -0.69
N PHE A 335 35.84 -23.57 -0.52
CA PHE A 335 36.58 -24.52 0.30
C PHE A 335 36.72 -25.82 -0.49
N SER A 336 37.92 -26.41 -0.51
CA SER A 336 38.11 -27.73 -1.08
C SER A 336 37.43 -28.79 -0.20
N SER A 337 36.95 -29.85 -0.84
CA SER A 337 36.61 -31.13 -0.22
C SER A 337 37.72 -32.14 -0.50
N GLU A 338 37.63 -33.33 0.09
CA GLU A 338 38.52 -34.46 -0.21
C GLU A 338 38.47 -34.87 -1.69
N SER A 339 37.35 -34.63 -2.37
CA SER A 339 37.13 -34.96 -3.78
C SER A 339 37.53 -33.85 -4.75
N THR A 340 37.98 -32.69 -4.27
CA THR A 340 38.27 -31.54 -5.15
C THR A 340 39.45 -31.83 -6.08
N ASP A 341 39.19 -31.78 -7.39
CA ASP A 341 40.21 -31.84 -8.44
C ASP A 341 39.88 -30.90 -9.62
N GLN A 342 40.67 -30.98 -10.69
CA GLN A 342 40.51 -30.16 -11.88
C GLN A 342 39.20 -30.47 -12.63
N GLY A 343 38.35 -29.45 -12.82
CA GLY A 343 37.10 -29.61 -13.54
C GLY A 343 36.30 -28.32 -13.70
N ASN A 344 35.10 -28.45 -14.25
CA ASN A 344 34.12 -27.37 -14.35
C ASN A 344 33.00 -27.64 -13.35
N TYR A 345 32.84 -26.73 -12.40
CA TYR A 345 31.92 -26.89 -11.28
C TYR A 345 30.73 -25.95 -11.43
N SER A 346 29.53 -26.43 -11.09
CA SER A 346 28.31 -25.61 -11.10
C SER A 346 27.33 -26.00 -9.99
N ASP A 347 26.42 -25.08 -9.69
CA ASP A 347 25.28 -25.27 -8.78
C ASP A 347 24.15 -24.30 -9.17
N VAL A 348 22.93 -24.59 -8.71
CA VAL A 348 21.74 -23.77 -8.94
C VAL A 348 21.10 -23.46 -7.59
N LEU A 349 20.91 -22.17 -7.31
CA LEU A 349 20.28 -21.68 -6.08
C LEU A 349 18.84 -21.22 -6.33
N HIS A 350 17.93 -21.74 -5.50
CA HIS A 350 16.53 -21.33 -5.43
C HIS A 350 16.30 -20.48 -4.18
N PHE A 351 16.19 -19.17 -4.37
CA PHE A 351 15.95 -18.22 -3.28
C PHE A 351 14.48 -18.19 -2.86
N VAL A 352 14.25 -18.14 -1.55
CA VAL A 352 12.93 -18.03 -0.93
C VAL A 352 12.96 -16.86 0.05
N ILE A 353 12.07 -15.89 -0.18
CA ILE A 353 11.89 -14.72 0.69
C ILE A 353 10.53 -14.83 1.36
N THR A 354 10.51 -14.82 2.70
CA THR A 354 9.29 -14.99 3.50
C THR A 354 9.17 -13.90 4.55
N PRO A 355 7.96 -13.49 4.95
CA PRO A 355 7.78 -12.61 6.10
C PRO A 355 8.41 -13.24 7.35
N TYR A 356 9.20 -12.45 8.09
CA TYR A 356 9.72 -12.88 9.38
C TYR A 356 8.62 -12.71 10.43
N LEU A 357 8.13 -13.82 10.97
CA LEU A 357 7.26 -13.80 12.14
C LEU A 357 8.18 -13.73 13.36
N GLU A 358 8.11 -12.64 14.12
CA GLU A 358 8.65 -12.63 15.49
C GLU A 358 7.71 -13.51 16.31
N GLU A 359 8.22 -14.67 16.76
CA GLU A 359 7.53 -15.55 17.73
C GLU A 359 7.50 -14.95 19.13
#